data_AF-C4REN4-F1
#
_entry.id   AF-C4REN4-F1
#
_cell.length_a   1.000
_cell.length_b   1.000
_cell.length_c   1.000
_cell.angle_alpha   90.00
_cell.angle_beta   90.00
_cell.angle_gamma   90.00
#
_symmetry.space_group_name_H-M   'P 1'
#
loop_
_entity.id
_entity.type
_entity.pdbx_description
1 polymer ?
#
loop_
_entity_poly.entity_id
_entity_poly.type
_entity_poly.pdbx_seq_one_letter_code
_entity_poly.pdbx_strand_id
1 'polypeptide(L)'
;MGEWSTPVGASSFARPALGSAVSARSGQGTSPVRSFVERGTVMAEISTSTDNRPSVSAGIGGGRRRDRAAGPPLRKPRWPKAYAFALVTGAFFLFSWLGQFFFQLVVQRNEASQHGQAFAWSEYLPQFLASTFENWQSEFLQLIWQAAGLALFYYWGSSQSRESDERIEAKLDALLRERNLDPENP
;
A
#
# COMPACT_ATOMS: atom_id res chain seq x y z
N MET A 1 33.52 -36.15 41.91
CA MET A 1 32.13 -36.65 42.12
C MET A 1 31.34 -35.42 42.54
N GLY A 2 30.18 -35.10 41.95
CA GLY A 2 28.92 -35.84 42.09
C GLY A 2 28.13 -35.16 43.23
N GLU A 3 26.86 -34.79 43.10
CA GLU A 3 25.80 -35.32 42.22
C GLU A 3 24.98 -34.22 41.52
N TRP A 4 24.24 -34.57 40.46
CA TRP A 4 23.29 -33.69 39.78
C TRP A 4 21.85 -34.11 40.12
N SER A 5 21.14 -33.31 40.93
CA SER A 5 19.74 -33.58 41.27
C SER A 5 18.78 -32.97 40.23
N THR A 6 18.18 -33.80 39.39
CA THR A 6 17.04 -33.44 38.55
C THR A 6 15.72 -33.96 39.16
N PRO A 7 14.62 -33.20 39.06
CA PRO A 7 13.28 -33.74 39.12
C PRO A 7 12.64 -33.75 37.71
N VAL A 8 12.16 -34.93 37.29
CA VAL A 8 11.42 -35.10 36.03
C VAL A 8 10.00 -34.52 36.18
N GLY A 9 9.58 -33.67 35.24
CA GLY A 9 8.28 -32.97 35.28
C GLY A 9 7.59 -32.91 33.91
N ALA A 10 7.38 -34.07 33.27
CA ALA A 10 6.84 -34.16 31.92
C ALA A 10 5.31 -33.92 31.85
N SER A 11 4.89 -32.66 31.80
CA SER A 11 3.48 -32.26 31.63
C SER A 11 3.00 -32.43 30.17
N SER A 12 2.49 -33.63 29.85
CA SER A 12 1.89 -33.92 28.53
C SER A 12 0.58 -33.17 28.32
N PHE A 13 0.62 -32.02 27.63
CA PHE A 13 -0.58 -31.28 27.24
C PHE A 13 -1.18 -31.86 25.94
N ALA A 14 -2.33 -32.50 26.08
CA ALA A 14 -3.06 -33.13 24.97
C ALA A 14 -3.58 -32.08 23.96
N ARG A 15 -3.45 -32.40 22.67
CA ARG A 15 -3.98 -31.59 21.56
C ARG A 15 -5.43 -32.02 21.27
N PRO A 16 -6.45 -31.15 21.40
CA PRO A 16 -7.79 -31.46 20.88
C PRO A 16 -7.80 -31.53 19.34
N ALA A 17 -8.75 -32.28 18.79
CA ALA A 17 -8.71 -32.74 17.40
C ALA A 17 -9.20 -31.73 16.35
N LEU A 18 -8.88 -32.02 15.09
CA LEU A 18 -9.33 -31.30 13.90
C LEU A 18 -10.85 -31.43 13.70
N GLY A 19 -11.55 -30.31 13.53
CA GLY A 19 -12.96 -30.26 13.13
C GLY A 19 -13.11 -29.63 11.73
N SER A 20 -13.18 -30.47 10.69
CA SER A 20 -13.34 -30.01 9.30
C SER A 20 -14.79 -29.59 9.00
N ALA A 21 -14.99 -28.33 8.64
CA ALA A 21 -16.31 -27.80 8.24
C ALA A 21 -16.21 -27.07 6.89
N VAL A 22 -16.26 -27.83 5.79
CA VAL A 22 -16.40 -27.27 4.44
C VAL A 22 -17.84 -26.79 4.25
N SER A 23 -18.03 -25.50 3.94
CA SER A 23 -19.33 -24.94 3.58
C SER A 23 -19.22 -24.21 2.25
N ALA A 24 -19.65 -24.89 1.18
CA ALA A 24 -19.69 -24.30 -0.16
C ALA A 24 -20.94 -23.42 -0.32
N ARG A 25 -20.80 -22.27 -0.99
CA ARG A 25 -21.92 -21.45 -1.47
C ARG A 25 -21.65 -20.96 -2.88
N SER A 26 -22.60 -21.22 -3.78
CA SER A 26 -22.57 -20.86 -5.20
C SER A 26 -23.71 -19.90 -5.56
N GLY A 27 -23.63 -19.30 -6.75
CA GLY A 27 -24.56 -18.27 -7.28
C GLY A 27 -23.78 -17.01 -7.65
N GLN A 28 -23.44 -16.70 -8.92
CA GLN A 28 -24.18 -16.58 -10.19
C GLN A 28 -25.00 -15.27 -10.36
N GLY A 29 -24.67 -14.54 -11.44
CA GLY A 29 -25.51 -13.53 -12.10
C GLY A 29 -25.56 -12.12 -11.48
N THR A 30 -25.82 -11.03 -12.22
CA THR A 30 -25.82 -10.79 -13.68
C THR A 30 -25.69 -9.27 -13.94
N SER A 31 -25.14 -8.87 -15.09
CA SER A 31 -25.09 -7.46 -15.54
C SER A 31 -26.45 -6.93 -16.01
N PRO A 32 -26.60 -5.59 -16.16
CA PRO A 32 -27.03 -5.11 -17.48
C PRO A 32 -26.33 -3.82 -17.97
N VAL A 33 -26.27 -3.67 -19.30
CA VAL A 33 -25.83 -2.46 -20.03
C VAL A 33 -27.05 -1.60 -20.39
N ARG A 34 -26.89 -0.27 -20.54
CA ARG A 34 -27.89 0.64 -21.16
C ARG A 34 -27.24 1.73 -22.02
N SER A 35 -27.96 2.22 -23.04
CA SER A 35 -27.46 3.19 -24.03
C SER A 35 -28.58 4.09 -24.62
N PHE A 36 -28.28 5.40 -24.80
CA PHE A 36 -29.07 6.43 -25.53
C PHE A 36 -28.15 7.67 -25.79
N VAL A 37 -28.17 8.51 -26.84
CA VAL A 37 -29.05 8.83 -28.01
C VAL A 37 -29.98 10.06 -27.81
N GLU A 38 -30.32 10.75 -28.93
CA GLU A 38 -31.23 11.93 -29.11
C GLU A 38 -30.77 13.34 -28.65
N ARG A 39 -31.16 14.47 -29.28
CA ARG A 39 -31.41 14.85 -30.71
C ARG A 39 -31.53 16.40 -30.82
N GLY A 40 -31.24 17.01 -31.99
CA GLY A 40 -31.30 18.48 -32.26
C GLY A 40 -29.91 19.13 -32.50
N THR A 41 -29.73 20.44 -32.75
CA THR A 41 -30.66 21.59 -32.99
C THR A 41 -29.92 22.66 -33.85
N VAL A 42 -30.59 23.75 -34.29
CA VAL A 42 -30.14 24.72 -35.33
C VAL A 42 -30.59 26.17 -35.05
N MET A 43 -29.76 27.19 -35.36
CA MET A 43 -30.02 28.45 -36.16
C MET A 43 -28.88 29.49 -36.01
N ALA A 44 -28.75 30.47 -36.93
CA ALA A 44 -27.63 31.47 -37.08
C ALA A 44 -26.27 30.90 -37.58
N GLU A 45 -25.30 31.63 -38.17
CA GLU A 45 -25.19 32.85 -39.03
C GLU A 45 -23.78 32.77 -39.73
N ILE A 46 -23.31 33.39 -40.85
CA ILE A 46 -23.64 34.57 -41.71
C ILE A 46 -22.99 35.90 -41.22
N SER A 47 -22.21 36.67 -42.00
CA SER A 47 -21.59 36.48 -43.33
C SER A 47 -20.31 37.34 -43.53
N THR A 48 -19.40 36.95 -44.44
CA THR A 48 -18.67 37.80 -45.44
C THR A 48 -17.76 36.89 -46.30
N SER A 49 -17.59 37.18 -47.59
CA SER A 49 -16.95 36.29 -48.58
C SER A 49 -15.98 37.02 -49.52
N THR A 50 -14.86 36.39 -49.88
CA THR A 50 -14.13 36.54 -51.16
C THR A 50 -13.05 35.45 -51.33
N ASP A 51 -13.31 34.46 -52.19
CA ASP A 51 -12.35 33.92 -53.18
C ASP A 51 -13.16 33.17 -54.28
N ASN A 52 -12.60 32.96 -55.47
CA ASN A 52 -13.36 32.57 -56.67
C ASN A 52 -12.68 31.49 -57.54
N ARG A 53 -13.22 30.26 -57.52
CA ARG A 53 -13.10 29.27 -58.62
C ARG A 53 -14.39 28.42 -58.74
N PRO A 54 -14.92 28.16 -59.95
CA PRO A 54 -16.18 27.44 -60.12
C PRO A 54 -16.05 25.98 -60.61
N SER A 55 -16.49 25.00 -59.82
CA SER A 55 -17.25 23.82 -60.29
C SER A 55 -17.81 22.92 -59.16
N VAL A 56 -19.14 22.96 -59.04
CA VAL A 56 -20.09 21.84 -58.79
C VAL A 56 -19.45 20.43 -58.69
N SER A 57 -19.70 19.56 -57.68
CA SER A 57 -20.56 19.68 -56.47
C SER A 57 -20.35 18.54 -55.45
N ALA A 58 -20.87 18.76 -54.23
CA ALA A 58 -21.33 17.75 -53.24
C ALA A 58 -20.29 16.87 -52.51
N GLY A 59 -20.18 17.08 -51.19
CA GLY A 59 -19.40 16.24 -50.27
C GLY A 59 -19.46 16.78 -48.83
N ILE A 60 -20.47 16.37 -48.06
CA ILE A 60 -20.73 16.90 -46.70
C ILE A 60 -19.57 16.54 -45.74
N GLY A 61 -18.82 17.54 -45.29
CA GLY A 61 -17.63 17.38 -44.45
C GLY A 61 -17.55 18.36 -43.26
N GLY A 62 -18.69 18.80 -42.72
CA GLY A 62 -18.75 19.81 -41.65
C GLY A 62 -18.05 19.41 -40.36
N GLY A 63 -16.77 19.77 -40.23
CA GLY A 63 -15.90 19.49 -39.08
C GLY A 63 -16.32 20.23 -37.82
N ARG A 64 -17.39 19.76 -37.17
CA ARG A 64 -17.82 20.21 -35.83
C ARG A 64 -16.63 20.15 -34.87
N ARG A 65 -16.12 21.32 -34.47
CA ARG A 65 -15.21 21.43 -33.32
C ARG A 65 -15.93 20.80 -32.14
N ARG A 66 -15.36 19.72 -31.59
CA ARG A 66 -15.86 19.11 -30.36
C ARG A 66 -15.42 20.02 -29.23
N ASP A 67 -16.30 20.92 -28.82
CA ASP A 67 -16.12 21.71 -27.60
C ASP A 67 -15.91 20.72 -26.45
N ARG A 68 -14.66 20.63 -26.02
CA ARG A 68 -14.21 19.55 -25.13
C ARG A 68 -14.72 19.87 -23.74
N ALA A 69 -15.92 19.37 -23.45
CA ALA A 69 -16.66 19.64 -22.22
C ALA A 69 -15.72 19.73 -21.03
N ALA A 70 -15.59 20.93 -20.46
CA ALA A 70 -14.72 21.16 -19.32
C ALA A 70 -15.21 20.26 -18.17
N GLY A 71 -14.37 19.31 -17.79
CA GLY A 71 -14.72 18.34 -16.74
C GLY A 71 -15.10 19.06 -15.45
N PRO A 72 -16.00 18.49 -14.63
CA PRO A 72 -16.42 19.12 -13.38
C PRO A 72 -15.20 19.56 -12.56
N PRO A 73 -15.14 20.83 -12.09
CA PRO A 73 -13.94 21.34 -11.44
C PRO A 73 -13.63 20.49 -10.22
N LEU A 74 -12.49 19.80 -10.24
CA LEU A 74 -12.05 18.89 -9.18
C LEU A 74 -11.95 19.66 -7.87
N ARG A 75 -12.99 19.56 -7.03
CA ARG A 75 -13.10 20.32 -5.78
C ARG A 75 -12.04 19.82 -4.81
N LYS A 76 -10.88 20.49 -4.83
CA LYS A 76 -9.69 20.14 -4.03
C LYS A 76 -10.11 19.89 -2.57
N PRO A 77 -9.87 18.69 -2.02
CA PRO A 77 -10.41 18.33 -0.71
C PRO A 77 -9.89 19.29 0.36
N ARG A 78 -10.76 19.70 1.29
CA ARG A 78 -10.38 20.62 2.38
C ARG A 78 -9.21 20.01 3.15
N TRP A 79 -8.15 20.80 3.36
CA TRP A 79 -6.84 20.38 3.88
C TRP A 79 -6.91 19.34 5.02
N PRO A 80 -7.74 19.51 6.08
CA PRO A 80 -7.83 18.52 7.17
C PRO A 80 -8.30 17.12 6.75
N LYS A 81 -9.07 16.99 5.65
CA LYS A 81 -9.48 15.68 5.11
C LYS A 81 -8.39 15.01 4.27
N ALA A 82 -7.50 15.79 3.65
CA ALA A 82 -6.36 15.25 2.92
C ALA A 82 -5.29 14.68 3.87
N TYR A 83 -5.10 15.32 5.02
CA TYR A 83 -4.10 14.92 6.03
C TYR A 83 -4.72 14.23 7.26
N ALA A 84 -5.99 13.81 7.22
CA ALA A 84 -6.71 13.24 8.37
C ALA A 84 -5.97 12.04 8.99
N PHE A 85 -5.43 11.14 8.17
CA PHE A 85 -4.64 10.00 8.63
C PHE A 85 -3.35 10.43 9.34
N ALA A 86 -2.63 11.41 8.80
CA ALA A 86 -1.40 11.92 9.41
C ALA A 86 -1.69 12.69 10.71
N LEU A 87 -2.81 13.41 10.80
CA LEU A 87 -3.24 14.10 12.01
C LEU A 87 -3.66 13.13 13.12
N VAL A 88 -4.41 12.07 12.79
CA VAL A 88 -4.83 11.04 13.77
C VAL A 88 -3.62 10.22 14.24
N THR A 89 -2.78 9.76 13.33
CA THR A 89 -1.55 9.02 13.66
C THR A 89 -0.58 9.89 14.47
N GLY A 90 -0.44 11.16 14.10
CA GLY A 90 0.34 12.15 14.84
C GLY A 90 -0.19 12.41 16.25
N ALA A 91 -1.52 12.49 16.42
CA ALA A 91 -2.13 12.65 17.74
C ALA A 91 -1.86 11.43 18.65
N PHE A 92 -1.98 10.21 18.13
CA PHE A 92 -1.60 9.00 18.87
C PHE A 92 -0.11 8.96 19.20
N PHE A 93 0.77 9.33 18.25
CA PHE A 93 2.21 9.41 18.48
C PHE A 93 2.57 10.42 19.58
N LEU A 94 2.04 11.64 19.53
CA LEU A 94 2.23 12.65 20.59
C LEU A 94 1.69 12.15 21.93
N PHE A 95 0.54 11.48 21.95
CA PHE A 95 -0.03 10.91 23.19
C PHE A 95 0.90 9.85 23.80
N SER A 96 1.43 8.90 23.00
CA SER A 96 2.38 7.90 23.49
C SER A 96 3.71 8.51 23.95
N TRP A 97 4.23 9.51 23.22
CA TRP A 97 5.49 10.18 23.53
C TRP A 97 5.39 11.03 24.81
N LEU A 98 4.27 11.73 25.02
CA LEU A 98 3.96 12.41 26.28
C LEU A 98 3.82 11.39 27.42
N GLY A 99 3.21 10.23 27.18
CA GLY A 99 3.16 9.13 28.15
C GLY A 99 4.56 8.70 28.60
N GLN A 100 5.44 8.38 27.64
CA GLN A 100 6.84 8.02 27.91
C GLN A 100 7.57 9.12 28.70
N PHE A 101 7.41 10.39 28.30
CA PHE A 101 7.96 11.56 28.99
C PHE A 101 7.53 11.59 30.46
N PHE A 102 6.22 11.51 30.74
CA PHE A 102 5.72 11.52 32.12
C PHE A 102 6.19 10.30 32.93
N PHE A 103 6.29 9.10 32.34
CA PHE A 103 6.84 7.94 33.04
C PHE A 103 8.32 8.12 33.40
N GLN A 104 9.18 8.54 32.45
CA GLN A 104 10.59 8.81 32.76
C GLN A 104 10.75 9.98 33.74
N LEU A 105 9.89 11.00 33.71
CA LEU A 105 9.89 12.11 34.66
C LEU A 105 9.57 11.66 36.09
N VAL A 106 8.61 10.74 36.25
CA VAL A 106 8.27 10.15 37.56
C VAL A 106 9.41 9.27 38.08
N VAL A 107 10.02 8.43 37.23
CA VAL A 107 11.17 7.60 37.61
C VAL A 107 12.34 8.48 38.09
N GLN A 108 12.80 9.44 37.27
CA GLN A 108 13.89 10.35 37.62
C GLN A 108 13.62 11.16 38.90
N ARG A 109 12.38 11.62 39.12
CA ARG A 109 12.03 12.33 40.38
C ARG A 109 12.05 11.42 41.60
N ASN A 110 11.58 10.19 41.46
CA ASN A 110 11.63 9.20 42.55
C ASN A 110 13.07 8.81 42.87
N GLU A 111 13.90 8.63 41.84
CA GLU A 111 15.32 8.24 41.95
C GLU A 111 16.17 9.37 42.55
N ALA A 112 16.01 10.61 42.10
CA ALA A 112 16.62 11.78 42.75
C ALA A 112 16.21 11.89 44.22
N SER A 113 14.92 11.70 44.54
CA SER A 113 14.41 11.74 45.92
C SER A 113 15.00 10.64 46.80
N GLN A 114 15.20 9.43 46.27
CA GLN A 114 15.84 8.31 46.99
C GLN A 114 17.32 8.58 47.27
N HIS A 115 18.03 9.26 46.36
CA HIS A 115 19.43 9.65 46.53
C HIS A 115 19.61 10.98 47.28
N GLY A 116 18.52 11.62 47.75
CA GLY A 116 18.57 12.91 48.45
C GLY A 116 18.95 14.11 47.57
N GLN A 117 18.81 13.98 46.25
CA GLN A 117 19.21 14.98 45.25
C GLN A 117 18.01 15.82 44.79
N ALA A 118 18.28 17.07 44.40
CA ALA A 118 17.27 17.94 43.80
C ALA A 118 17.12 17.64 42.30
N PHE A 119 15.89 17.45 41.84
CA PHE A 119 15.60 17.16 40.43
C PHE A 119 15.97 18.34 39.51
N ALA A 120 16.88 18.10 38.55
CA ALA A 120 17.37 19.10 37.60
C ALA A 120 16.80 18.90 36.18
N TRP A 121 16.03 19.89 35.70
CA TRP A 121 15.51 19.90 34.31
C TRP A 121 16.62 19.88 33.25
N SER A 122 17.79 20.46 33.56
CA SER A 122 18.98 20.52 32.70
C SER A 122 19.61 19.16 32.43
N GLU A 123 19.41 18.19 33.31
CA GLU A 123 19.88 16.80 33.15
C GLU A 123 18.79 15.92 32.54
N TYR A 124 17.55 16.10 33.01
CA TYR A 124 16.41 15.32 32.55
C TYR A 124 16.09 15.51 31.06
N LEU A 125 16.07 16.75 30.53
CA LEU A 125 15.73 16.97 29.12
C LEU A 125 16.72 16.34 28.13
N PRO A 126 18.05 16.53 28.28
CA PRO A 126 19.04 15.84 27.46
C PRO A 126 18.96 14.31 27.62
N GLN A 127 18.80 13.79 28.84
CA GLN A 127 18.72 12.34 29.07
C GLN A 127 17.46 11.71 28.43
N PHE A 128 16.31 12.38 28.52
CA PHE A 128 15.07 11.96 27.86
C PHE A 128 15.23 11.93 26.33
N LEU A 129 15.83 12.97 25.75
CA LEU A 129 16.05 13.04 24.31
C LEU A 129 17.08 12.02 23.85
N ALA A 130 18.22 11.86 24.55
CA ALA A 130 19.22 10.85 24.25
C ALA A 130 18.63 9.43 24.30
N SER A 131 17.97 9.06 25.39
CA SER A 131 17.29 7.77 25.53
C SER A 131 16.25 7.52 24.43
N THR A 132 15.51 8.56 24.02
CA THR A 132 14.56 8.46 22.90
C THR A 132 15.27 8.27 21.57
N PHE A 133 16.33 9.04 21.28
CA PHE A 133 17.07 8.95 20.02
C PHE A 133 17.92 7.68 19.91
N GLU A 134 18.45 7.15 21.00
CA GLU A 134 19.16 5.85 21.05
C GLU A 134 18.20 4.71 20.71
N ASN A 135 17.01 4.68 21.33
CA ASN A 135 15.97 3.71 21.00
C ASN A 135 15.49 3.86 19.54
N TRP A 136 15.38 5.09 19.03
CA TRP A 136 14.98 5.32 17.64
C TRP A 136 16.08 4.96 16.64
N GLN A 137 17.36 5.14 17.01
CA GLN A 137 18.52 4.72 16.22
C GLN A 137 18.60 3.20 16.08
N SER A 138 18.46 2.45 17.18
CA SER A 138 18.51 0.98 17.16
C SER A 138 17.34 0.40 16.37
N GLU A 139 16.11 0.89 16.60
CA GLU A 139 14.92 0.45 15.86
C GLU A 139 14.99 0.82 14.37
N PHE A 140 15.48 2.01 13.99
CA PHE A 140 15.69 2.32 12.57
C PHE A 140 16.78 1.46 11.94
N LEU A 141 17.90 1.21 12.63
CA LEU A 141 18.95 0.34 12.10
C LEU A 141 18.44 -1.09 11.90
N GLN A 142 17.64 -1.60 12.85
CA GLN A 142 16.92 -2.87 12.75
C GLN A 142 15.96 -2.90 11.56
N LEU A 143 15.09 -1.89 11.41
CA LEU A 143 14.13 -1.80 10.30
C LEU A 143 14.82 -1.67 8.94
N ILE A 144 15.89 -0.89 8.84
CA ILE A 144 16.70 -0.75 7.61
C ILE A 144 17.38 -2.07 7.29
N TRP A 145 17.97 -2.76 8.28
CA TRP A 145 18.61 -4.06 8.07
C TRP A 145 17.61 -5.15 7.66
N GLN A 146 16.44 -5.19 8.29
CA GLN A 146 15.35 -6.11 7.92
C GLN A 146 14.81 -5.81 6.52
N ALA A 147 14.56 -4.54 6.18
CA ALA A 147 14.09 -4.15 4.86
C ALA A 147 15.14 -4.39 3.77
N ALA A 148 16.42 -4.13 4.03
CA ALA A 148 17.52 -4.41 3.12
C ALA A 148 17.73 -5.93 2.94
N GLY A 149 17.68 -6.71 4.02
CA GLY A 149 17.75 -8.16 3.98
C GLY A 149 16.59 -8.77 3.18
N LEU A 150 15.36 -8.29 3.39
CA LEU A 150 14.19 -8.68 2.60
C LEU A 150 14.29 -8.23 1.14
N ALA A 151 14.83 -7.05 0.85
CA ALA A 151 15.02 -6.58 -0.53
C ALA A 151 16.10 -7.38 -1.28
N LEU A 152 17.21 -7.73 -0.61
CA LEU A 152 18.26 -8.60 -1.15
C LEU A 152 17.77 -10.03 -1.34
N PHE A 153 17.02 -10.57 -0.37
CA PHE A 153 16.40 -11.90 -0.49
C PHE A 153 15.32 -11.92 -1.58
N TYR A 154 14.53 -10.84 -1.72
CA TYR A 154 13.58 -10.69 -2.83
C TYR A 154 14.30 -10.61 -4.18
N TYR A 155 15.40 -9.87 -4.28
CA TYR A 155 16.20 -9.79 -5.51
C TYR A 155 16.75 -11.17 -5.92
N TRP A 156 17.42 -11.87 -5.01
CA TRP A 156 18.00 -13.22 -5.26
C TRP A 156 16.92 -14.31 -5.40
N GLY A 157 15.80 -14.18 -4.70
CA GLY A 157 14.63 -15.03 -4.84
C GLY A 157 13.93 -14.82 -6.19
N SER A 158 13.89 -13.57 -6.68
CA SER A 158 13.28 -13.24 -7.98
C SER A 158 14.10 -13.77 -9.15
N SER A 159 15.44 -13.76 -9.09
CA SER A 159 16.26 -14.37 -10.13
C SER A 159 16.10 -15.89 -10.17
N GLN A 160 15.98 -16.56 -9.02
CA GLN A 160 15.67 -18.00 -8.96
C GLN A 160 14.24 -18.32 -9.42
N SER A 161 13.24 -17.50 -9.08
CA SER A 161 11.87 -17.66 -9.60
C SER A 161 11.89 -17.56 -11.11
N ARG A 162 12.47 -16.49 -11.66
CA ARG A 162 12.53 -16.25 -13.11
C ARG A 162 13.22 -17.39 -13.86
N GLU A 163 14.37 -17.87 -13.39
CA GLU A 163 15.03 -19.02 -14.04
C GLU A 163 14.15 -20.29 -13.96
N SER A 164 13.45 -20.51 -12.84
CA SER A 164 12.52 -21.63 -12.68
C SER A 164 11.31 -21.50 -13.60
N ASP A 165 10.72 -20.32 -13.70
CA ASP A 165 9.54 -20.01 -14.51
C ASP A 165 9.86 -20.13 -16.01
N GLU A 166 10.98 -19.53 -16.46
CA GLU A 166 11.51 -19.64 -17.84
C GLU A 166 11.83 -21.12 -18.20
N ARG A 167 12.33 -21.93 -17.25
CA ARG A 167 12.54 -23.38 -17.41
C ARG A 167 11.25 -24.22 -17.39
N ILE A 168 10.15 -23.70 -16.87
CA ILE A 168 8.82 -24.36 -16.88
C ILE A 168 8.11 -24.03 -18.19
N GLU A 169 8.13 -22.76 -18.62
CA GLU A 169 7.60 -22.28 -19.90
C GLU A 169 8.22 -23.04 -21.08
N ALA A 170 9.56 -23.10 -21.15
CA ALA A 170 10.27 -23.85 -22.20
C ALA A 170 9.95 -25.36 -22.24
N LYS A 171 9.50 -25.96 -21.13
CA LYS A 171 9.03 -27.36 -21.11
C LYS A 171 7.56 -27.48 -21.51
N LEU A 172 6.74 -26.50 -21.17
CA LEU A 172 5.34 -26.45 -21.57
C LEU A 172 5.23 -26.31 -23.09
N ASP A 173 6.00 -25.40 -23.69
CA ASP A 173 6.12 -25.22 -25.15
C ASP A 173 6.58 -26.50 -25.86
N ALA A 174 7.57 -27.20 -25.30
CA ALA A 174 8.04 -28.46 -25.86
C ALA A 174 6.92 -29.53 -25.89
N LEU A 175 6.11 -29.62 -24.83
CA LEU A 175 4.98 -30.54 -24.74
C LEU A 175 3.80 -30.12 -25.64
N LEU A 176 3.51 -28.83 -25.76
CA LEU A 176 2.48 -28.30 -26.66
C LEU A 176 2.84 -28.61 -28.12
N ARG A 177 4.10 -28.41 -28.49
CA ARG A 177 4.63 -28.71 -29.83
C ARG A 177 4.67 -30.22 -30.13
N GLU A 178 5.10 -31.05 -29.18
CA GLU A 178 5.05 -32.52 -29.32
C GLU A 178 3.61 -33.04 -29.47
N ARG A 179 2.64 -32.38 -28.79
CA ARG A 179 1.21 -32.68 -28.93
C ARG A 179 0.56 -32.03 -30.15
N ASN A 180 1.26 -31.20 -30.90
CA ASN A 180 0.75 -30.41 -32.02
C ASN A 180 -0.48 -29.55 -31.64
N LEU A 181 -0.41 -28.91 -30.46
CA LEU A 181 -1.41 -28.03 -29.85
C LEU A 181 -0.85 -26.61 -29.66
N ASP A 182 -0.18 -26.06 -30.69
CA ASP A 182 0.36 -24.70 -30.67
C ASP A 182 -0.79 -23.67 -30.87
N PRO A 183 -1.00 -22.70 -29.96
CA PRO A 183 -2.13 -21.77 -30.03
C PRO A 183 -2.03 -20.74 -31.18
N GLU A 184 -0.87 -20.61 -31.83
CA GLU A 184 -0.68 -19.75 -33.00
C GLU A 184 -0.92 -20.45 -34.35
N ASN A 185 -1.14 -21.78 -34.38
CA ASN A 185 -1.47 -22.51 -35.61
C ASN A 185 -2.49 -23.65 -35.32
N PRO A 186 -3.80 -23.37 -35.44
CA PRO A 186 -4.89 -24.26 -35.01
C PRO A 186 -5.22 -25.43 -35.97
#